data_AF-A0A1I5Q0G6-F1
#
_entry.id   AF-A0A1I5Q0G6-F1
#
_cell.length_a   1.000
_cell.length_b   1.000
_cell.length_c   1.000
_cell.angle_alpha   90.00
_cell.angle_beta   90.00
_cell.angle_gamma   90.00
#
_symmetry.space_group_name_H-M   'P 1'
#
loop_
_entity.id
_entity.type
_entity.pdbx_description
1 polymer ?
#
loop_
_entity_poly.entity_id
_entity_poly.type
_entity_poly.pdbx_seq_one_letter_code
_entity_poly.pdbx_strand_id
1 'polypeptide(L)' 'MFKVWSSAILMVLGMVAVVPQPLAGMAMLGAGIWLFLSTTPSQRHEASSLFFGLALLGMAITTLVALADVLL' A
#
# COMPACT_ATOMS: atom_id res chain seq x y z
N MET A 1 -13.30 -7.98 -7.91
CA MET A 1 -12.04 -7.46 -8.46
C MET A 1 -11.82 -5.97 -8.18
N PHE A 2 -12.68 -5.04 -8.61
CA PHE A 2 -12.44 -3.59 -8.43
C PHE A 2 -12.04 -3.20 -7.00
N LYS A 3 -12.79 -3.66 -5.98
CA LYS A 3 -12.46 -3.44 -4.56
C LYS A 3 -11.04 -3.89 -4.17
N VAL A 4 -10.59 -5.04 -4.69
CA VAL A 4 -9.24 -5.55 -4.44
C VAL A 4 -8.19 -4.59 -5.00
N TRP A 5 -8.36 -4.13 -6.23
CA TRP A 5 -7.47 -3.17 -6.87
C TRP A 5 -7.44 -1.84 -6.11
N SER A 6 -8.61 -1.32 -5.73
CA SER A 6 -8.71 -0.11 -4.91
C SER A 6 -7.98 -0.25 -3.58
N SER A 7 -8.09 -1.42 -2.93
CA SER A 7 -7.41 -1.69 -1.66
C SER A 7 -5.89 -1.70 -1.80
N ALA A 8 -5.36 -2.33 -2.84
CA ALA A 8 -3.92 -2.41 -3.09
C ALA A 8 -3.34 -1.03 -3.41
N ILE A 9 -4.03 -0.25 -4.25
CA ILE A 9 -3.63 1.12 -4.59
C ILE A 9 -3.61 2.01 -3.34
N LEU A 10 -4.67 1.94 -2.51
CA LEU A 10 -4.74 2.69 -1.25
C LEU A 10 -3.60 2.34 -0.30
N MET A 11 -3.21 1.06 -0.23
CA MET A 11 -2.09 0.67 0.61
C MET A 11 -0.74 1.18 0.11
N VAL A 12 -0.47 1.09 -1.20
CA VAL A 12 0.77 1.60 -1.79
C VAL A 12 0.86 3.11 -1.62
N LEU A 13 -0.22 3.83 -1.93
CA LEU A 13 -0.29 5.27 -1.73
C LEU A 13 -0.11 5.63 -0.25
N GLY A 14 -0.72 4.87 0.64
CA GLY A 14 -0.57 5.04 2.09
C GLY A 14 0.88 4.85 2.55
N MET A 15 1.59 3.83 2.05
CA MET A 15 3.02 3.61 2.35
C MET A 15 3.88 4.79 1.90
N VAL A 16 3.66 5.29 0.68
CA VAL A 16 4.42 6.43 0.13
C VAL A 16 4.08 7.72 0.89
N ALA A 17 2.80 7.96 1.17
CA ALA A 17 2.32 9.16 1.83
C ALA A 17 2.67 9.21 3.32
N VAL A 18 2.96 8.08 3.98
CA VAL A 18 3.27 8.05 5.42
C VAL A 18 4.54 8.84 5.76
N VAL A 19 5.47 8.95 4.81
CA VAL A 19 6.74 9.68 4.99
C VAL A 19 6.51 11.20 5.00
N PRO A 20 5.96 11.82 3.94
CA PRO A 20 5.70 13.26 3.94
C PRO A 20 4.48 13.66 4.79
N GLN A 21 3.49 12.78 4.95
CA GLN A 21 2.21 13.06 5.60
C GLN A 21 1.70 11.84 6.42
N PRO A 22 2.22 11.65 7.66
CA PRO A 22 1.99 10.44 8.45
C PRO A 22 0.52 10.10 8.69
N LEU A 23 -0.28 11.11 9.06
CA LEU A 23 -1.72 10.96 9.32
C LEU A 23 -2.50 10.53 8.07
N ALA A 24 -2.22 11.15 6.92
CA ALA A 24 -2.87 10.82 5.67
C ALA A 24 -2.45 9.42 5.17
N GLY A 25 -1.16 9.10 5.26
CA GLY A 25 -0.63 7.78 4.91
C GLY A 25 -1.24 6.66 5.75
N MET A 26 -1.34 6.85 7.06
CA MET A 26 -2.00 5.89 7.97
C MET A 26 -3.49 5.73 7.68
N ALA A 27 -4.20 6.82 7.37
CA ALA A 27 -5.62 6.75 7.01
C ALA A 27 -5.83 5.97 5.69
N MET A 28 -4.97 6.19 4.69
CA MET A 28 -4.99 5.45 3.43
C MET A 28 -4.67 3.97 3.60
N LEU A 29 -3.67 3.63 4.43
CA LEU A 29 -3.36 2.25 4.81
C LEU A 29 -4.56 1.58 5.48
N GLY A 30 -5.14 2.24 6.49
CA GLY A 30 -6.32 1.72 7.21
C GLY A 30 -7.51 1.49 6.28
N ALA A 31 -7.80 2.45 5.39
CA ALA A 31 -8.86 2.32 4.39
C ALA A 31 -8.59 1.17 3.42
N GLY A 32 -7.35 1.01 2.95
CA GLY A 32 -6.93 -0.11 2.12
C GLY A 32 -7.13 -1.46 2.82
N ILE A 33 -6.75 -1.56 4.10
CA ILE A 33 -6.84 -2.82 4.87
C ILE A 33 -8.30 -3.19 5.07
N TRP A 34 -9.12 -2.23 5.47
CA TRP A 34 -10.55 -2.45 5.68
C TRP A 34 -11.24 -2.91 4.38
N LEU A 35 -10.89 -2.30 3.25
CA LEU A 35 -11.47 -2.61 1.96
C LEU A 35 -11.03 -4.00 1.48
N PHE A 36 -9.77 -4.40 1.72
CA PHE A 36 -9.28 -5.77 1.49
C PHE A 36 -9.98 -6.80 2.40
N LEU A 37 -10.23 -6.47 3.66
CA LEU A 37 -10.98 -7.32 4.59
C LEU A 37 -12.48 -7.44 4.25
N SER A 38 -12.99 -6.55 3.39
CA SER A 38 -14.38 -6.62 2.91
C SER A 38 -14.58 -7.50 1.67
N THR A 39 -13.50 -8.01 1.04
CA THR A 39 -13.60 -8.85 -0.17
C THR A 39 -13.65 -10.34 0.15
N THR A 40 -14.18 -11.14 -0.78
CA THR A 40 -14.32 -12.60 -0.59
C THR A 40 -12.95 -13.32 -0.62
N PRO A 41 -12.82 -14.50 0.03
CA PRO A 41 -11.56 -15.25 0.07
C PRO A 41 -11.00 -15.60 -1.31
N SER A 42 -11.87 -15.97 -2.27
CA SER A 42 -11.46 -16.27 -3.65
C SER A 42 -10.82 -15.06 -4.34
N GLN A 43 -11.36 -13.86 -4.12
CA GLN A 43 -10.85 -12.62 -4.71
C GLN A 43 -9.54 -12.16 -4.05
N ARG A 44 -9.30 -12.49 -2.77
CA ARG A 44 -8.04 -12.19 -2.08
C ARG A 44 -6.89 -13.07 -2.57
N HIS A 45 -7.18 -14.31 -2.96
CA HIS A 45 -6.13 -15.23 -3.41
C HIS A 45 -5.51 -14.75 -4.74
N GLU A 46 -6.33 -14.33 -5.70
CA GLU A 46 -5.87 -13.69 -6.94
C GLU A 46 -5.14 -12.36 -6.69
N ALA A 47 -5.55 -11.64 -5.65
CA ALA A 47 -4.91 -10.38 -5.25
C ALA A 47 -3.51 -10.57 -4.67
N SER A 48 -3.29 -11.68 -3.96
CA SER A 48 -2.18 -11.84 -3.03
C SER A 48 -0.80 -11.70 -3.70
N SER A 49 -0.64 -12.23 -4.92
CA SER A 49 0.60 -12.13 -5.69
C SER A 49 0.89 -10.69 -6.13
N LEU A 50 -0.12 -9.99 -6.64
CA LEU A 50 -0.05 -8.58 -7.03
C LEU A 50 0.21 -7.67 -5.83
N PHE A 51 -0.41 -7.99 -4.70
CA PHE A 51 -0.25 -7.25 -3.46
C PHE A 51 1.17 -7.37 -2.91
N PHE A 52 1.74 -8.57 -2.97
CA PHE A 52 3.12 -8.80 -2.56
C PHE A 52 4.09 -8.02 -3.46
N GLY A 53 3.87 -8.05 -4.78
CA GLY A 53 4.68 -7.28 -5.73
C GLY A 53 4.60 -5.77 -5.49
N LEU A 54 3.38 -5.24 -5.29
CA LEU A 54 3.15 -3.83 -5.01
C LEU A 54 3.70 -3.39 -3.64
N ALA A 55 3.63 -4.24 -2.62
CA ALA A 55 4.22 -3.96 -1.31
C ALA A 55 5.76 -3.95 -1.36
N LEU A 56 6.36 -4.87 -2.11
CA LEU A 56 7.81 -4.92 -2.33
C LEU A 56 8.29 -3.67 -3.08
N LEU A 57 7.54 -3.26 -4.12
CA LEU A 57 7.82 -2.04 -4.87
C LEU A 57 7.64 -0.79 -4.00
N GLY A 58 6.58 -0.76 -3.18
CA GLY A 58 6.34 0.30 -2.19
C GLY A 58 7.47 0.43 -1.18
N MET A 59 7.94 -0.68 -0.61
CA MET A 59 9.10 -0.71 0.31
C MET A 59 10.39 -0.25 -0.37
N ALA A 60 10.63 -0.66 -1.62
CA ALA A 60 11.81 -0.21 -2.36
C ALA A 60 11.78 1.32 -2.57
N ILE A 61 10.62 1.87 -2.96
CA ILE A 61 10.45 3.32 -3.17
C ILE A 61 10.62 4.08 -1.86
N THR A 62 9.95 3.69 -0.77
CA THR A 62 10.11 4.38 0.52
C THR A 62 11.53 4.28 1.06
N THR A 63 12.21 3.15 0.84
CA THR A 63 13.63 3.00 1.21
C THR A 63 14.52 3.94 0.41
N LEU A 64 14.30 4.06 -0.90
CA LEU A 64 15.04 5.01 -1.76
C LEU A 64 14.79 6.47 -1.36
N VAL A 65 13.54 6.84 -1.06
CA VAL A 65 13.19 8.19 -0.59
C VAL A 65 13.85 8.48 0.76
N ALA A 66 13.79 7.55 1.72
CA ALA A 66 14.44 7.72 3.00
C ALA A 66 15.98 7.82 2.88
N LEU A 67 16.60 7.05 1.99
CA LEU A 67 18.03 7.16 1.68
C LEU A 67 18.38 8.51 1.06
N ALA A 68 17.55 9.01 0.14
CA ALA A 68 17.76 10.31 -0.48
C ALA A 68 17.68 11.44 0.56
N ASP A 69 16.74 11.38 1.50
CA ASP A 69 16.56 12.37 2.57
C ASP A 69 17.70 12.36 3.61
N VAL A 70 18.41 11.23 3.75
CA VAL A 70 19.59 11.12 4.63
C VAL A 70 20.88 11.57 3.93
N LEU A 71 20.96 11.42 2.61
CA LEU A 71 22.18 11.68 1.81
C LEU A 71 22.23 13.11 1.21
N LEU A 72 21.09 13.78 1.08
CA LEU A 72 20.96 15.17 0.59
C LEU A 72 20.71 16.14 1.75
#